data_AF-A0A392TGX3-F1
#
_entry.id   AF-A0A392TGX3-F1
#
_cell.length_a   1.000
_cell.length_b   1.000
_cell.length_c   1.000
_cell.angle_alpha   90.00
_cell.angle_beta   90.00
_cell.angle_gamma   90.00
#
_symmetry.space_group_name_H-M   'P 1'
#
loop_
_entity.id
_entity.type
_entity.pdbx_description
1 polymer ?
#
loop_
_entity_poly.entity_id
_entity_poly.type
_entity_poly.pdbx_seq_one_letter_code
_entity_poly.pdbx_strand_id
1 'polypeptide(L)' 'MGCSEENKVTLGAYVLREEANHWWKNAKQRLGAGGAAITWEMFKREFLIKYFPAD' A
#
# COMPACT_ATOMS: atom_id res chain seq x y z
N MET A 1 4.15 -5.77 32.37
CA MET A 1 3.32 -4.69 31.81
C MET A 1 3.13 -5.01 30.34
N GLY A 2 1.92 -5.43 29.94
CA GLY A 2 1.62 -5.82 28.56
C GLY A 2 1.23 -4.62 27.70
N CYS A 3 1.26 -4.79 26.38
CA CYS A 3 0.79 -3.78 25.43
C CYS A 3 -0.75 -3.63 25.55
N SER A 4 -1.24 -2.41 25.73
CA SER A 4 -2.69 -2.14 25.74
C SER A 4 -3.31 -2.42 24.37
N GLU A 5 -4.61 -2.72 24.32
CA GLU A 5 -5.33 -2.89 23.05
C GLU A 5 -5.24 -1.63 22.17
N GLU A 6 -5.28 -0.44 22.79
CA GLU A 6 -5.09 0.83 22.09
C GLU A 6 -3.71 0.93 21.42
N ASN A 7 -2.65 0.52 22.11
CA ASN A 7 -1.30 0.51 21.54
C ASN A 7 -1.18 -0.50 20.40
N LYS A 8 -1.84 -1.66 20.49
CA LYS A 8 -1.87 -2.66 19.41
C LYS A 8 -2.58 -2.12 18.17
N VAL A 9 -3.74 -1.48 18.33
CA VAL A 9 -4.49 -0.86 17.22
C VAL A 9 -3.66 0.24 16.57
N THR A 10 -3.04 1.11 17.38
CA THR A 10 -2.18 2.20 16.89
C THR A 10 -1.01 1.66 16.08
N LEU A 11 -0.32 0.64 16.60
CA LEU A 11 0.80 0.02 15.91
C LEU A 11 0.36 -0.69 14.62
N GLY A 12 -0.77 -1.41 14.64
CA GLY A 12 -1.33 -2.05 13.45
C GLY A 12 -1.64 -1.06 12.34
N ALA A 13 -2.30 0.05 12.66
CA ALA A 13 -2.60 1.12 11.70
C ALA A 13 -1.33 1.76 11.13
N TYR A 14 -0.32 1.98 11.97
CA TYR A 14 0.99 2.47 11.52
C TYR A 14 1.63 1.51 10.53
N VAL A 15 1.69 0.21 10.85
CA VAL A 15 2.29 -0.81 9.98
C VAL A 15 1.57 -0.89 8.64
N LEU A 16 0.23 -0.86 8.62
CA LEU A 16 -0.54 -0.86 7.37
C LEU A 16 -0.23 0.35 6.50
N ARG A 17 -0.12 1.54 7.11
CA ARG A 17 0.24 2.76 6.38
C ARG A 17 1.64 2.67 5.77
N GLU A 18 2.62 2.20 6.55
CA GLU A 18 3.98 2.06 6.05
C GLU A 18 4.09 0.99 4.95
N GLU A 19 3.36 -0.12 5.07
CA GLU A 19 3.30 -1.17 4.05
C GLU A 19 2.70 -0.64 2.74
N ALA A 20 1.60 0.12 2.81
CA ALA A 20 0.99 0.77 1.65
C ALA A 20 1.91 1.81 1.00
N ASN A 21 2.61 2.62 1.79
CA ASN A 21 3.58 3.59 1.29
C ASN A 21 4.75 2.91 0.58
N HIS A 22 5.30 1.85 1.19
CA HIS A 22 6.40 1.10 0.63
C HIS A 22 5.99 0.44 -0.68
N TRP A 23 4.87 -0.29 -0.69
CA TRP A 23 4.33 -0.93 -1.89
C TRP A 23 4.15 0.08 -3.01
N TRP A 24 3.50 1.22 -2.74
CA TRP A 24 3.20 2.22 -3.75
C TRP A 24 4.47 2.86 -4.32
N LYS A 25 5.52 3.05 -3.51
CA LYS A 25 6.82 3.53 -3.99
C LYS A 25 7.41 2.60 -5.06
N ASN A 26 7.37 1.30 -4.82
CA ASN A 26 7.86 0.29 -5.77
C ASN A 26 6.95 0.20 -7.01
N ALA A 27 5.63 0.20 -6.83
CA ALA A 27 4.68 0.17 -7.94
C ALA A 27 4.84 1.39 -8.86
N LYS A 28 5.01 2.60 -8.30
CA LYS A 28 5.27 3.82 -9.08
C LYS A 28 6.51 3.72 -9.95
N GLN A 29 7.61 3.16 -9.43
CA GLN A 29 8.83 2.98 -10.22
C GLN A 29 8.60 2.06 -11.41
N ARG A 30 7.84 0.98 -11.21
CA ARG A 30 7.51 0.01 -12.25
C ARG A 30 6.55 0.58 -13.31
N LEU A 31 5.54 1.34 -12.88
CA LEU A 31 4.55 1.96 -13.77
C LEU A 31 5.10 3.18 -14.52
N GLY A 32 5.97 3.96 -13.88
CA GLY A 32 6.59 5.17 -14.44
C GLY A 32 7.83 4.90 -15.29
N ALA A 33 8.23 3.63 -15.46
CA ALA A 33 9.31 3.26 -16.36
C ALA A 33 8.94 3.71 -17.79
N GLY A 34 9.63 4.73 -18.31
CA GLY A 34 9.33 5.35 -19.61
C GLY A 34 8.72 6.75 -19.53
N GLY A 35 8.58 7.35 -18.35
CA GLY A 35 8.17 8.76 -18.19
C GLY A 35 6.68 9.02 -18.39
N ALA A 36 5.85 7.97 -18.47
CA ALA A 36 4.41 8.10 -18.58
C ALA A 36 3.79 8.60 -17.25
N ALA A 37 2.79 9.47 -17.36
CA ALA A 37 1.98 9.86 -16.21
C ALA A 37 1.15 8.67 -15.71
N ILE A 38 1.20 8.41 -14.41
CA ILE A 38 0.40 7.37 -13.79
C ILE A 38 -1.05 7.86 -13.69
N THR A 39 -1.96 7.20 -14.42
CA THR A 39 -3.39 7.53 -14.36
C THR A 39 -4.06 6.90 -13.14
N TRP A 40 -5.25 7.41 -12.79
CA TRP A 40 -6.07 6.82 -11.73
C TRP A 40 -6.41 5.34 -11.99
N GLU A 41 -6.73 4.98 -13.24
CA GLU A 41 -7.06 3.60 -13.59
C GLU A 41 -5.87 2.64 -13.42
N MET A 42 -4.64 3.11 -13.71
CA MET A 42 -3.43 2.32 -13.45
C MET A 42 -3.20 2.08 -11.96
N PHE A 43 -3.36 3.13 -11.14
CA PHE A 43 -3.30 3.00 -9.68
C PHE A 43 -4.35 2.01 -9.16
N LYS A 44 -5.61 2.18 -9.59
CA LYS A 44 -6.75 1.37 -9.14
C LYS A 44 -6.54 -0.11 -9.46
N ARG A 45 -6.04 -0.43 -10.66
CA ARG A 45 -5.73 -1.81 -11.06
C ARG A 45 -4.69 -2.45 -10.14
N GLU A 46 -3.56 -1.76 -9.92
CA GLU A 46 -2.48 -2.28 -9.09
C GLU A 46 -2.90 -2.42 -7.62
N PHE A 47 -3.67 -1.46 -7.11
CA PHE A 47 -4.23 -1.49 -5.76
C PHE A 47 -5.14 -2.71 -5.55
N LEU A 48 -6.06 -2.96 -6.47
CA LEU A 48 -6.97 -4.11 -6.39
C LEU A 48 -6.19 -5.44 -6.46
N ILE A 49 -5.19 -5.56 -7.33
CA ILE A 49 -4.35 -6.77 -7.41
C ILE A 49 -3.63 -7.04 -6.08
N LYS A 50 -3.11 -6.00 -5.42
CA LYS A 50 -2.32 -6.13 -4.19
C LYS A 50 -3.17 -6.43 -2.95
N TYR A 51 -4.30 -5.74 -2.81
CA TYR A 51 -5.09 -5.75 -1.56
C TYR A 51 -6.38 -6.56 -1.65
N PHE A 52 -6.82 -6.90 -2.87
CA PHE A 52 -8.05 -7.66 -3.14
C PHE A 52 -7.79 -8.73 -4.20
N PRO A 53 -6.81 -9.64 -3.99
CA PRO A 53 -6.61 -10.75 -4.91
C PRO A 53 -7.88 -11.60 -4.97
N ALA A 54 -8.23 -12.09 -6.16
CA ALA A 54 -9.22 -13.15 -6.27
C ALA A 54 -8.64 -14.41 -5.63
N ASP A 55 -9.40 -15.07 -4.77
CA ASP A 55 -9.06 -16.36 -4.16
C ASP A 55 -8.74 -17.44 -5.20
#